data_AF-A0A3Q7XN67-F1
#
_entry.id   AF-A0A3Q7XN67-F1
#
_cell.length_a   1.000
_cell.length_b   1.000
_cell.length_c   1.000
_cell.angle_alpha   90.00
_cell.angle_beta   90.00
_cell.angle_gamma   90.00
#
_symmetry.space_group_name_H-M   'P 1'
#
loop_
_entity.id
_entity.type
_entity.pdbx_description
1 polymer ?
#
loop_
_entity_poly.entity_id
_entity_poly.type
_entity_poly.pdbx_seq_one_letter_code
_entity_poly.pdbx_strand_id
1 'polypeptide(L)'
;MASGSRNPLVVGRVIGDVLDPFESSIRLLITYGNRNVNNGCELKPSQVAKQPQVSIGGNDLRIFYTLVLVDPDAPSPSNPSFREYLHWLVTDIPSTAGASFGMRIDQVDRLGPTI
;
A
#
# COMPACT_ATOMS: atom_id res chain seq x y z
N MET A 1 30.76 -12.10 -1.62
CA MET A 1 29.74 -12.36 -2.66
C MET A 1 28.37 -12.19 -2.01
N ALA A 2 27.74 -11.02 -2.17
CA ALA A 2 26.42 -10.76 -1.57
C ALA A 2 25.35 -11.38 -2.48
N SER A 3 24.59 -12.32 -1.92
CA SER A 3 23.48 -13.03 -2.55
C SER A 3 22.50 -12.04 -3.20
N GLY A 4 22.26 -12.19 -4.51
CA GLY A 4 21.38 -11.35 -5.30
C GLY A 4 19.90 -11.56 -4.96
N SER A 5 19.45 -11.05 -3.82
CA SER A 5 18.01 -10.96 -3.52
C SER A 5 17.38 -9.94 -4.48
N ARG A 6 16.72 -10.43 -5.52
CA ARG A 6 15.95 -9.60 -6.47
C ARG A 6 14.91 -8.80 -5.67
N ASN A 7 14.78 -7.51 -5.97
CA ASN A 7 13.82 -6.62 -5.31
C ASN A 7 12.41 -7.23 -5.36
N PRO A 8 11.74 -7.50 -4.22
CA PRO A 8 10.45 -8.19 -4.21
C PRO A 8 9.36 -7.43 -4.98
N LEU A 9 9.45 -6.10 -5.08
CA LEU A 9 8.50 -5.30 -5.87
C LEU A 9 8.69 -5.51 -7.37
N VAL A 10 9.90 -5.82 -7.83
CA VAL A 10 10.17 -6.19 -9.22
C VAL A 10 9.74 -7.64 -9.48
N VAL A 11 10.02 -8.55 -8.55
CA VAL A 11 9.61 -9.96 -8.67
C VAL A 11 8.09 -10.09 -8.74
N GLY A 12 7.37 -9.31 -7.92
CA GLY A 12 5.91 -9.25 -7.93
C GLY A 12 5.31 -8.34 -9.00
N ARG A 13 6.12 -7.78 -9.91
CA ARG A 13 5.71 -6.86 -11.00
C ARG A 13 4.99 -5.57 -10.58
N VAL A 14 4.98 -5.25 -9.29
CA VAL A 14 4.48 -3.97 -8.78
C VAL A 14 5.28 -2.82 -9.40
N ILE A 15 6.61 -2.93 -9.41
CA ILE A 15 7.45 -2.08 -10.27
C ILE A 15 7.35 -2.62 -11.70
N GLY A 16 6.94 -1.77 -12.62
CA GLY A 16 6.61 -2.13 -14.00
C GLY A 16 5.12 -2.01 -14.27
N ASP A 17 4.29 -2.75 -13.54
CA ASP A 17 2.86 -2.73 -13.81
C ASP A 17 2.12 -1.56 -13.09
N VAL A 18 2.64 -1.06 -11.95
CA VAL A 18 2.02 0.04 -11.16
C VAL A 18 2.96 1.22 -10.97
N LEU A 19 4.21 0.96 -10.59
CA LEU A 19 5.18 1.98 -10.25
C LEU A 19 6.38 1.95 -11.20
N ASP A 20 6.91 3.13 -11.50
CA ASP A 20 8.25 3.25 -12.08
C ASP A 20 9.32 2.83 -11.06
N PRO A 21 10.52 2.39 -11.49
CA PRO A 21 11.62 2.09 -10.58
C PRO A 21 11.97 3.29 -9.69
N PHE A 22 12.10 3.05 -8.39
CA PHE A 22 12.41 4.08 -7.40
C PHE A 22 13.33 3.55 -6.29
N GLU A 23 13.99 4.47 -5.58
CA GLU A 23 14.72 4.15 -4.34
C GLU A 23 13.83 4.44 -3.13
N SER A 24 13.65 3.45 -2.25
CA SER A 24 12.89 3.61 -1.02
C SER A 24 13.68 4.47 -0.02
N SER A 25 13.16 5.67 0.27
CA SER A 25 13.79 6.65 1.17
C SER A 25 13.05 6.80 2.50
N ILE A 26 11.75 6.53 2.53
CA ILE A 26 10.88 6.70 3.70
C ILE A 26 10.34 5.34 4.15
N ARG A 27 10.44 5.07 5.46
CA ARG A 27 9.86 3.87 6.05
C ARG A 27 8.34 3.97 6.09
N LEU A 28 7.66 3.00 5.50
CA LEU A 28 6.22 2.81 5.61
C LEU A 28 5.95 1.52 6.39
N LEU A 29 5.20 1.62 7.48
CA LEU A 29 4.75 0.47 8.28
C LEU A 29 3.23 0.39 8.24
N ILE A 30 2.70 -0.74 7.78
CA ILE A 30 1.28 -1.02 7.70
C ILE A 30 0.98 -2.27 8.52
N THR A 31 -0.03 -2.21 9.39
CA THR A 31 -0.47 -3.36 10.21
C THR A 31 -1.98 -3.57 10.15
N TYR A 32 -2.39 -4.83 10.00
CA TYR A 32 -3.77 -5.26 10.20
C TYR A 32 -3.86 -6.04 11.51
N GLY A 33 -4.43 -5.44 12.54
CA GLY A 33 -4.36 -5.97 13.91
C GLY A 33 -2.91 -6.12 14.37
N ASN A 34 -2.48 -7.34 14.69
CA ASN A 34 -1.12 -7.65 15.15
C ASN A 34 -0.19 -8.16 14.04
N ARG A 35 -0.58 -8.04 12.76
CA ARG A 35 0.22 -8.52 11.62
C ARG A 35 0.76 -7.37 10.79
N ASN A 36 2.07 -7.36 10.57
CA ASN A 36 2.72 -6.45 9.64
C ASN A 36 2.48 -6.91 8.20
N VAL A 37 2.17 -5.96 7.33
CA VAL A 37 2.15 -6.17 5.87
C VAL A 37 3.59 -6.15 5.37
N ASN A 38 3.98 -7.18 4.63
CA ASN A 38 5.28 -7.28 3.98
C ASN A 38 5.05 -7.65 2.51
N ASN A 39 5.97 -7.27 1.63
CA ASN A 39 5.87 -7.55 0.19
C ASN A 39 5.68 -9.06 -0.06
N GLY A 40 4.61 -9.40 -0.79
CA GLY A 40 4.25 -10.77 -1.15
C GLY A 40 3.59 -11.59 -0.03
N CYS A 41 3.26 -11.00 1.13
CA CYS A 41 2.49 -11.73 2.15
C CYS A 41 1.02 -11.86 1.75
N GLU A 42 0.47 -13.06 1.90
CA GLU A 42 -0.95 -13.31 1.65
C GLU A 42 -1.78 -12.97 2.89
N LEU A 43 -2.82 -12.17 2.70
CA LEU A 43 -3.78 -11.80 3.73
C LEU A 43 -5.18 -12.16 3.27
N LYS A 44 -5.94 -12.84 4.13
CA LYS A 44 -7.32 -13.23 3.82
C LYS A 44 -8.21 -11.98 3.79
N PRO A 45 -9.26 -11.94 2.95
CA PRO A 45 -10.21 -10.82 2.93
C PRO A 45 -10.78 -10.48 4.32
N SER A 46 -11.03 -11.49 5.16
CA SER A 46 -11.50 -11.31 6.54
C SER A 46 -10.50 -10.60 7.47
N GLN A 47 -9.20 -10.68 7.18
CA GLN A 47 -8.14 -10.02 7.95
C GLN A 47 -7.98 -8.54 7.57
N VAL A 48 -8.39 -8.18 6.36
CA VAL A 48 -8.24 -6.82 5.80
C VAL A 48 -9.56 -6.07 5.65
N ALA A 49 -10.63 -6.62 6.24
CA ALA A 49 -11.97 -6.01 6.21
C ALA A 49 -12.05 -4.67 6.95
N LYS A 50 -11.13 -4.42 7.90
CA LYS A 50 -10.99 -3.13 8.60
C LYS A 50 -9.76 -2.41 8.08
N GLN A 51 -9.80 -1.09 8.12
CA GLN A 51 -8.67 -0.23 7.77
C GLN A 51 -7.41 -0.57 8.60
N PRO A 52 -6.22 -0.63 7.99
CA PRO A 52 -5.00 -0.91 8.71
C PRO A 52 -4.53 0.30 9.51
N GLN A 53 -3.66 0.07 10.49
CA GLN A 53 -2.86 1.13 11.08
C GLN A 53 -1.66 1.41 10.17
N VAL A 54 -1.38 2.69 9.95
CA VAL A 54 -0.28 3.13 9.08
C VAL A 54 0.60 4.08 9.87
N SER A 55 1.91 3.87 9.81
CA SER A 55 2.93 4.77 10.33
C SER A 55 3.92 5.09 9.23
N ILE A 56 4.14 6.37 8.99
CA ILE A 56 5.06 6.91 8.00
C ILE A 56 6.24 7.51 8.73
N GLY A 57 7.46 7.19 8.29
CA GLY A 57 8.69 7.79 8.79
C GLY A 57 8.90 9.22 8.30
N GLY A 58 10.17 9.62 8.23
CA GLY A 58 10.59 10.96 7.82
C GLY A 58 11.23 11.73 8.97
N ASN A 59 11.78 12.89 8.66
CA ASN A 59 12.54 13.72 9.60
C ASN A 59 12.20 15.22 9.49
N ASP A 60 11.40 15.63 8.51
CA ASP A 60 10.98 17.03 8.33
C ASP A 60 9.47 17.13 8.48
N LEU A 61 9.03 17.81 9.55
CA LEU A 61 7.61 17.99 9.90
C LEU A 61 6.84 18.88 8.91
N ARG A 62 7.53 19.55 7.98
CA ARG A 62 6.90 20.36 6.92
C ARG A 62 6.51 19.52 5.70
N ILE A 63 6.98 18.27 5.64
CA ILE A 63 6.65 17.35 4.56
C ILE A 63 5.34 16.64 4.90
N PHE A 64 4.47 16.58 3.91
CA PHE A 64 3.22 15.84 3.94
C PHE A 64 3.25 14.73 2.89
N TYR A 65 2.66 13.59 3.23
CA TYR A 65 2.62 12.40 2.41
C TYR A 65 1.19 12.07 1.99
N THR A 66 1.08 11.45 0.82
CA THR A 66 -0.15 10.84 0.33
C THR A 66 0.01 9.32 0.35
N LEU A 67 -0.97 8.63 0.93
CA LEU A 67 -1.08 7.18 0.93
C LEU A 67 -2.15 6.76 -0.08
N VAL A 68 -1.77 5.85 -0.97
CA VAL A 68 -2.66 5.25 -1.98
C VAL A 68 -2.62 3.73 -1.82
N LEU A 69 -3.80 3.10 -1.72
CA LEU A 69 -3.98 1.65 -1.77
C LEU A 69 -4.84 1.31 -2.98
N VAL A 70 -4.24 0.61 -3.95
CA VAL A 70 -4.89 0.16 -5.19
C VAL A 70 -4.79 -1.34 -5.36
N ASP A 71 -5.77 -1.92 -6.07
CA ASP A 71 -5.71 -3.26 -6.62
C ASP A 71 -5.47 -3.19 -8.14
N PRO A 72 -4.26 -3.54 -8.62
CA PRO A 72 -3.95 -3.54 -10.04
C PRO A 72 -4.56 -4.72 -10.81
N ASP A 73 -5.11 -5.70 -10.11
CA ASP A 73 -5.55 -6.96 -10.66
C ASP A 73 -7.08 -7.07 -10.67
N ALA A 74 -7.82 -5.99 -10.40
CA ALA A 74 -9.28 -6.04 -10.35
C ALA A 74 -9.93 -6.26 -11.74
N PRO A 75 -10.96 -7.13 -11.87
CA PRO A 75 -11.49 -8.06 -10.86
C PRO A 75 -10.70 -9.38 -10.76
N SER A 76 -9.79 -9.68 -11.69
CA SER A 76 -8.88 -10.82 -11.58
C SER A 76 -7.55 -10.54 -12.31
N PRO A 77 -6.42 -11.09 -11.84
CA PRO A 77 -5.11 -10.87 -12.47
C PRO A 77 -5.04 -11.36 -13.93
N SER A 78 -5.88 -12.33 -14.30
CA SER A 78 -6.01 -12.82 -15.68
C SER A 78 -6.80 -11.89 -16.60
N ASN A 79 -7.68 -11.06 -16.05
CA ASN A 79 -8.49 -10.11 -16.80
C ASN A 79 -8.68 -8.83 -15.96
N PRO A 80 -7.65 -7.97 -15.86
CA PRO A 80 -7.64 -6.83 -14.96
C PRO A 80 -8.36 -5.62 -15.58
N SER A 81 -9.64 -5.79 -15.96
CA SER A 81 -10.42 -4.78 -16.69
C SER A 81 -10.73 -3.52 -15.87
N PHE A 82 -10.62 -3.58 -14.54
CA PHE A 82 -10.84 -2.46 -13.62
C PHE A 82 -9.53 -1.95 -13.00
N ARG A 83 -8.39 -2.35 -13.54
CA ARG A 83 -7.09 -1.82 -13.13
C ARG A 83 -7.03 -0.31 -13.38
N GLU A 84 -6.62 0.52 -12.42
CA GLU A 84 -6.36 0.25 -11.00
C GLU A 84 -7.60 0.54 -10.16
N TYR A 85 -7.99 -0.39 -9.29
CA TYR A 85 -9.13 -0.18 -8.40
C TYR A 85 -8.67 0.48 -7.09
N LEU A 86 -9.11 1.72 -6.86
CA LEU A 86 -8.74 2.49 -5.67
C LEU A 86 -9.50 2.03 -4.42
N HIS A 87 -8.79 1.42 -3.48
CA HIS A 87 -9.37 1.02 -2.19
C HIS A 87 -9.32 2.13 -1.14
N TRP A 88 -8.24 2.91 -1.10
CA TRP A 88 -8.06 3.92 -0.08
C TRP A 88 -7.11 5.03 -0.50
N LEU A 89 -7.54 6.28 -0.28
CA LEU A 89 -6.75 7.48 -0.51
C LEU A 89 -6.74 8.37 0.74
N VAL A 90 -5.56 8.72 1.21
CA VAL A 90 -5.35 9.70 2.29
C VAL A 90 -4.28 10.68 1.84
N THR A 91 -4.59 11.97 1.92
CA THR A 91 -3.64 13.05 1.64
C THR A 91 -3.20 13.72 2.94
N ASP A 92 -2.24 14.62 2.84
CA ASP A 92 -1.86 15.52 3.93
C ASP A 92 -1.48 14.82 5.24
N ILE A 93 -0.87 13.63 5.15
CA ILE A 93 -0.35 12.92 6.32
C ILE A 93 0.96 13.59 6.74
N PRO A 94 1.07 14.17 7.94
CA PRO A 94 2.32 14.77 8.39
C PRO A 94 3.45 13.73 8.47
N SER A 95 4.67 14.15 8.14
CA SER A 95 5.87 13.32 8.37
C SER A 95 5.94 12.84 9.83
N THR A 96 6.45 11.62 10.04
CA THR A 96 6.50 10.93 11.36
C THR A 96 5.15 10.53 11.96
N ALA A 97 4.03 10.83 11.30
CA ALA A 97 2.69 10.51 11.78
C ALA A 97 2.10 9.26 11.10
N GLY A 98 0.84 8.98 11.41
CA GLY A 98 0.06 7.92 10.79
C GLY A 98 -1.08 8.46 9.93
N ALA A 99 -1.67 7.59 9.11
CA ALA A 99 -2.76 7.97 8.20
C ALA A 99 -4.01 8.54 8.92
N SER A 100 -4.17 8.30 10.23
CA SER A 100 -5.21 8.91 11.05
C SER A 100 -5.09 10.43 11.21
N PHE A 101 -3.92 11.01 10.91
CA PHE A 101 -3.66 12.44 10.98
C PHE A 101 -3.77 13.13 9.61
N GLY A 102 -3.96 12.38 8.53
CA GLY A 102 -4.17 12.92 7.19
C GLY A 102 -5.64 13.20 6.88
N MET A 103 -5.88 13.88 5.76
CA MET A 103 -7.22 14.06 5.21
C MET A 103 -7.63 12.83 4.40
N ARG A 104 -8.74 12.21 4.80
CA ARG A 104 -9.31 11.08 4.06
C ARG A 104 -10.17 11.61 2.92
N ILE A 105 -9.78 11.29 1.69
CA ILE A 105 -10.47 11.79 0.50
C ILE A 105 -11.51 10.80 0.00
N ASP A 106 -11.24 9.48 0.03
CA ASP A 106 -12.23 8.47 -0.35
C ASP A 106 -12.04 7.13 0.37
N GLN A 107 -13.17 6.48 0.67
CA GLN A 107 -13.29 5.05 0.95
C GLN A 107 -14.32 4.52 -0.04
N VAL A 108 -13.89 3.82 -1.10
CA VAL A 108 -14.85 3.17 -1.99
C VAL A 108 -15.39 1.94 -1.25
N ASP A 109 -16.59 2.09 -0.69
CA ASP A 109 -17.20 1.11 0.19
C ASP A 109 -17.45 -0.23 -0.52
N ARG A 110 -16.98 -1.30 0.15
CA ARG A 110 -17.49 -2.67 0.15
C ARG A 110 -17.66 -3.37 -1.20
N LEU A 111 -16.54 -3.74 -1.79
CA LEU A 111 -16.27 -5.16 -2.00
C LEU A 111 -14.93 -5.42 -1.31
N GLY A 112 -14.86 -6.38 -0.38
CA GLY A 112 -13.56 -6.83 0.13
C GLY A 112 -12.67 -7.26 -1.05
N PRO A 113 -11.34 -7.39 -0.87
CA PRO A 113 -10.49 -7.88 -1.95
C PRO A 113 -11.11 -9.15 -2.49
N THR A 114 -11.54 -9.08 -3.75
CA THR A 114 -12.27 -10.15 -4.41
C THR A 114 -11.19 -11.03 -5.02
N ILE A 115 -10.65 -11.91 -4.18
CA ILE A 115 -9.80 -13.03 -4.58
C ILE A 115 -10.42 -14.33 -4.07
#